data_AF-A0A350CRI4-F1
#
_entry.id   AF-A0A350CRI4-F1
#
_cell.length_a   1.000
_cell.length_b   1.000
_cell.length_c   1.000
_cell.angle_alpha   90.00
_cell.angle_beta   90.00
_cell.angle_gamma   90.00
#
_symmetry.space_group_name_H-M   'P 1'
#
loop_
_entity.id
_entity.type
_entity.pdbx_description
1 polymer ?
#
loop_
_entity_poly.entity_id
_entity_poly.type
_entity_poly.pdbx_seq_one_letter_code
_entity_poly.pdbx_strand_id
1 'polypeptide(L)'
;MNSLWWFALPTLLLPIWWHRKKRVQVAAEPLASARFLPRTEPRQMRVWRWKDVVLLILRCLLLACLIAWLADPVLPWRGNTVVVAEGTDPQWVERQVKEAGFADAARLPLPAGDALAWIRTHEREWKPEARLLVLGDIPMPAALPQFVHPVELRTLARPATPSEVRVAIVGEAGLWRRMFAALTGPVRVVVEDAPNAKTELIVWNKPEAPPASLRAPLWWVLDAAAFPELAQAKAVDGIRYADSARGRVWTSSAWPPADPAAARRLLE
;
A
#
# COMPACT_ATOMS: atom_id res chain seq x y z
N MET A 1 -18.54 12.21 -16.75
CA MET A 1 -17.55 11.48 -17.59
C MET A 1 -17.17 12.37 -18.76
N ASN A 2 -15.98 12.99 -18.73
CA ASN A 2 -15.56 13.87 -19.82
C ASN A 2 -15.15 13.05 -21.04
N SER A 3 -15.89 13.25 -22.13
CA SER A 3 -15.77 12.63 -23.45
C SER A 3 -14.51 13.08 -24.22
N LEU A 4 -13.39 13.28 -23.53
CA LEU A 4 -12.14 13.77 -24.12
C LEU A 4 -11.33 12.66 -24.79
N TRP A 5 -11.53 11.40 -24.39
CA TRP A 5 -10.86 10.25 -25.01
C TRP A 5 -11.25 10.06 -26.49
N TRP A 6 -12.44 10.54 -26.88
CA TRP A 6 -12.85 10.59 -28.29
C TRP A 6 -11.94 11.46 -29.16
N PHE A 7 -11.26 12.47 -28.60
CA PHE A 7 -10.26 13.26 -29.33
C PHE A 7 -8.90 12.56 -29.45
N ALA A 8 -8.60 11.58 -28.59
CA ALA A 8 -7.37 10.80 -28.69
C ALA A 8 -7.37 9.83 -29.90
N LEU A 9 -8.56 9.35 -30.29
CA LEU A 9 -8.78 8.50 -31.46
C LEU A 9 -8.30 9.15 -32.79
N PRO A 10 -8.69 10.39 -33.14
CA PRO A 10 -8.20 11.06 -34.34
C PRO A 10 -6.69 11.30 -34.33
N THR A 11 -6.07 11.57 -33.18
CA THR A 11 -4.61 11.70 -33.07
C THR A 11 -3.86 10.40 -33.38
N LEU A 12 -4.46 9.22 -33.12
CA LEU A 12 -3.90 7.93 -33.54
C LEU A 12 -4.05 7.65 -35.04
N LEU A 13 -5.03 8.28 -35.70
CA LEU A 13 -5.24 8.16 -37.15
C LEU A 13 -4.27 9.05 -37.96
N LEU A 14 -3.75 10.12 -37.37
CA LEU A 14 -2.81 11.05 -38.01
C LEU A 14 -1.52 10.39 -38.52
N PRO A 15 -0.80 9.56 -37.73
CA PRO A 15 0.37 8.82 -38.20
C PRO A 15 0.04 7.86 -39.35
N ILE A 16 -1.13 7.22 -39.30
CA ILE A 16 -1.60 6.31 -40.35
C ILE A 16 -1.86 7.08 -41.64
N TRP A 17 -2.53 8.23 -41.55
CA TRP A 17 -2.81 9.09 -42.70
C TRP A 17 -1.54 9.72 -43.27
N TRP A 18 -0.64 10.18 -42.42
CA TRP A 18 0.67 10.72 -42.81
C TRP A 18 1.55 9.67 -43.48
N HIS A 19 1.61 8.46 -42.91
CA HIS A 19 2.33 7.32 -43.48
C HIS A 19 1.77 6.95 -44.87
N ARG A 20 0.44 6.98 -45.03
CA ARG A 20 -0.23 6.76 -46.32
C ARG A 20 0.13 7.83 -47.36
N LYS A 21 0.16 9.11 -46.98
CA LYS A 21 0.46 10.22 -47.90
C LYS A 21 1.92 10.21 -48.38
N LYS A 22 2.88 9.87 -47.50
CA LYS A 22 4.33 9.92 -47.81
C LYS A 22 4.83 8.81 -48.74
N ARG A 23 4.06 7.74 -48.93
CA ARG A 23 4.51 6.52 -49.66
C ARG A 23 3.70 6.25 -50.93
N VAL A 24 3.13 7.29 -51.54
CA VAL A 24 2.64 7.23 -52.92
C VAL A 24 3.86 7.17 -53.84
N GLN A 25 4.37 5.97 -54.11
CA GLN A 25 5.41 5.77 -55.11
C GLN A 25 4.78 5.39 -56.44
N VAL A 26 5.16 6.13 -57.47
CA VAL A 26 4.85 5.81 -58.86
C VAL A 26 5.75 4.66 -59.28
N ALA A 27 5.22 3.44 -59.32
CA ALA A 27 5.89 2.32 -59.94
C ALA A 27 5.59 2.38 -61.45
N ALA A 28 6.59 2.74 -62.24
CA ALA A 28 6.55 2.56 -63.69
C ALA A 28 7.15 1.19 -63.99
N GLU A 29 6.30 0.18 -64.20
CA GLU A 29 6.75 -1.09 -64.75
C GLU A 29 6.80 -0.96 -66.27
N PRO A 30 7.98 -1.06 -66.91
CA PRO A 30 8.05 -1.09 -68.36
C PRO A 30 7.51 -2.44 -68.83
N LEU A 31 6.33 -2.43 -69.46
CA LEU A 31 5.84 -3.61 -70.17
C LEU A 31 6.86 -3.94 -71.26
N ALA A 32 7.42 -5.14 -71.24
CA ALA A 32 8.44 -5.59 -72.20
C ALA A 32 7.98 -5.50 -73.68
N SER A 33 6.67 -5.36 -73.92
CA SER A 33 6.07 -5.13 -75.24
C SER A 33 6.05 -3.67 -75.70
N ALA A 34 6.46 -2.70 -74.87
CA ALA A 34 6.38 -1.26 -75.17
C ALA A 34 7.41 -0.77 -76.20
N ARG A 35 8.38 -1.61 -76.61
CA ARG A 35 9.40 -1.23 -77.60
C ARG A 35 8.83 -1.05 -79.02
N PHE A 36 7.62 -1.56 -79.30
CA PHE A 36 7.05 -1.60 -80.65
C PHE A 36 5.73 -0.82 -80.81
N LEU A 37 5.29 -0.06 -79.80
CA LEU A 37 4.10 0.78 -79.89
C LEU A 37 4.49 2.27 -80.01
N PRO A 38 3.81 3.08 -80.85
CA PRO A 38 4.06 4.52 -80.93
C PRO A 38 3.71 5.16 -79.58
N ARG A 39 4.74 5.65 -78.89
CA ARG A 39 4.75 6.37 -77.59
C ARG A 39 3.45 6.22 -76.79
N THR A 40 3.29 5.09 -76.10
CA THR A 40 2.34 5.01 -74.99
C THR A 40 2.99 5.58 -73.73
N GLU A 41 2.40 6.65 -73.18
CA GLU A 41 2.84 7.23 -71.92
C GLU A 41 2.76 6.17 -70.80
N PRO A 42 3.77 6.05 -69.93
CA PRO A 42 3.79 5.03 -68.88
C PRO A 42 2.58 5.25 -67.95
N ARG A 43 1.66 4.27 -67.94
CA ARG A 43 0.54 4.28 -66.99
C ARG A 43 1.10 4.09 -65.60
N GLN A 44 1.13 5.17 -64.83
CA GLN A 44 1.46 5.15 -63.42
C GLN A 44 0.39 4.34 -62.68
N MET A 45 0.69 3.10 -62.32
CA MET A 45 -0.21 2.30 -61.50
C MET A 45 0.04 2.61 -60.02
N ARG A 46 -1.02 3.07 -59.35
CA ARG A 46 -1.00 3.37 -57.91
C ARG A 46 -1.08 2.06 -57.13
N VAL A 47 0.06 1.41 -56.92
CA VAL A 47 0.12 0.13 -56.20
C VAL A 47 0.30 0.39 -54.71
N TRP A 48 -0.61 -0.16 -53.91
CA TRP A 48 -0.65 0.00 -52.45
C TRP A 48 0.23 -1.06 -51.79
N ARG A 49 1.45 -0.70 -51.37
CA ARG A 49 2.39 -1.63 -50.71
C ARG A 49 2.43 -1.43 -49.21
N TRP A 50 2.07 -2.48 -48.47
CA TRP A 50 2.11 -2.57 -47.01
C TRP A 50 3.50 -3.02 -46.51
N LYS A 51 4.57 -2.32 -46.89
CA LYS A 51 5.94 -2.77 -46.56
C LYS A 51 6.35 -2.46 -45.10
N ASP A 52 5.71 -1.47 -44.47
CA ASP A 52 6.14 -0.92 -43.17
C ASP A 52 5.05 -1.02 -42.07
N VAL A 53 4.20 -2.07 -42.10
CA VAL A 53 3.07 -2.23 -41.15
C VAL A 53 3.56 -2.31 -39.71
N VAL A 54 4.66 -3.04 -39.47
CA VAL A 54 5.25 -3.23 -38.14
C VAL A 54 5.69 -1.89 -37.53
N LEU A 55 6.30 -1.02 -38.35
CA LEU A 55 6.83 0.27 -37.89
C LEU A 55 5.70 1.29 -37.63
N LEU A 56 4.60 1.18 -38.37
CA LEU A 56 3.38 1.94 -38.10
C LEU A 56 2.72 1.50 -36.79
N ILE A 57 2.56 0.19 -36.59
CA ILE A 57 2.02 -0.38 -35.34
C ILE A 57 2.86 0.08 -34.15
N LEU A 58 4.19 0.00 -34.25
CA LEU A 58 5.10 0.44 -33.20
C LEU A 58 4.94 1.93 -32.86
N ARG A 59 4.79 2.80 -33.87
CA ARG A 59 4.53 4.23 -33.64
C ARG A 59 3.18 4.48 -32.97
N CYS A 60 2.14 3.76 -33.38
CA CYS A 60 0.83 3.87 -32.75
C CYS A 60 0.86 3.37 -31.29
N LEU A 61 1.61 2.30 -31.01
CA LEU A 61 1.82 1.80 -29.64
C LEU A 61 2.59 2.80 -28.78
N LEU A 62 3.64 3.44 -29.31
CA LEU A 62 4.38 4.49 -28.61
C LEU A 62 3.49 5.70 -28.30
N LEU A 63 2.66 6.12 -29.25
CA LEU A 63 1.68 7.19 -29.04
C LEU A 63 0.63 6.81 -27.99
N ALA A 64 0.11 5.58 -28.04
CA ALA A 64 -0.83 5.09 -27.05
C ALA A 64 -0.19 5.03 -25.65
N CYS A 65 1.06 4.57 -25.53
CA CYS A 65 1.81 4.60 -24.28
C CYS A 65 2.04 6.04 -23.79
N LEU A 66 2.41 6.97 -24.67
CA LEU A 66 2.60 8.37 -24.31
C LEU A 66 1.31 9.03 -23.84
N ILE A 67 0.18 8.73 -24.51
CA ILE A 67 -1.14 9.20 -24.10
C ILE A 67 -1.52 8.59 -22.75
N ALA A 68 -1.33 7.28 -22.55
CA ALA A 68 -1.62 6.63 -21.28
C ALA A 68 -0.75 7.18 -20.14
N TRP A 69 0.51 7.49 -20.42
CA TRP A 69 1.45 8.09 -19.47
C TRP A 69 1.12 9.54 -19.14
N LEU A 70 0.66 10.33 -20.11
CA LEU A 70 0.14 11.69 -19.88
C LEU A 70 -1.26 11.70 -19.26
N ALA A 71 -2.01 10.60 -19.42
CA ALA A 71 -3.33 10.38 -18.84
C ALA A 71 -3.27 9.70 -17.47
N ASP A 72 -2.07 9.45 -16.93
CA ASP A 72 -1.87 9.31 -15.48
C ASP A 72 -2.66 10.46 -14.81
N PRO A 73 -3.49 10.21 -13.78
CA PRO A 73 -4.66 11.03 -13.45
C PRO A 73 -4.24 12.29 -12.69
N VAL A 74 -3.49 13.17 -13.35
CA VAL A 74 -3.07 14.47 -12.85
C VAL A 74 -4.23 15.46 -12.86
N LEU A 75 -5.30 15.17 -13.61
CA LEU A 75 -6.49 16.01 -13.65
C LEU A 75 -7.46 15.62 -12.53
N PRO A 76 -7.77 16.54 -11.60
CA PRO A 76 -8.71 16.26 -10.54
C PRO A 76 -10.11 16.04 -11.11
N TRP A 77 -10.66 14.84 -10.88
CA TRP A 77 -11.89 14.36 -11.51
C TRP A 77 -12.94 13.92 -10.50
N ARG A 78 -12.55 13.54 -9.28
CA ARG A 78 -13.46 13.15 -8.20
C ARG A 78 -14.01 14.39 -7.48
N GLY A 79 -15.32 14.36 -7.21
CA GLY A 79 -16.00 15.35 -6.36
C GLY A 79 -16.05 14.89 -4.90
N ASN A 80 -17.05 15.36 -4.14
CA ASN A 80 -17.27 14.90 -2.77
C ASN A 80 -17.32 13.36 -2.72
N THR A 81 -16.57 12.78 -1.78
CA THR A 81 -16.40 11.33 -1.68
C THR A 81 -16.56 10.86 -0.25
N VAL A 82 -17.26 9.74 -0.07
CA VAL A 82 -17.38 9.02 1.18
C VAL A 82 -16.52 7.76 1.08
N VAL A 83 -15.44 7.72 1.85
CA VAL A 83 -14.61 6.54 2.03
C VAL A 83 -15.22 5.68 3.13
N VAL A 84 -15.52 4.43 2.81
CA VAL A 84 -16.14 3.49 3.74
C VAL A 84 -15.16 2.35 4.02
N ALA A 85 -14.78 2.18 5.28
CA ALA A 85 -13.98 1.04 5.68
C ALA A 85 -14.74 -0.27 5.43
N GLU A 86 -14.07 -1.23 4.82
CA GLU A 86 -14.64 -2.57 4.61
C GLU A 86 -15.14 -3.18 5.93
N GLY A 87 -16.33 -3.79 5.90
CA GLY A 87 -16.96 -4.40 7.07
C GLY A 87 -17.66 -3.43 8.02
N THR A 88 -17.82 -2.16 7.65
CA THR A 88 -18.63 -1.18 8.40
C THR A 88 -20.13 -1.46 8.21
N ASP A 89 -20.92 -1.31 9.28
CA ASP A 89 -22.38 -1.47 9.23
C ASP A 89 -23.03 -0.48 8.23
N PRO A 90 -23.73 -0.98 7.18
CA PRO A 90 -24.38 -0.13 6.18
C PRO A 90 -25.41 0.84 6.77
N GLN A 91 -26.16 0.45 7.82
CA GLN A 91 -27.18 1.33 8.40
C GLN A 91 -26.55 2.51 9.13
N TRP A 92 -25.45 2.27 9.83
CA TRP A 92 -24.66 3.32 10.44
C TRP A 92 -24.05 4.25 9.38
N VAL A 93 -23.50 3.70 8.29
CA VAL A 93 -22.95 4.48 7.17
C VAL A 93 -24.00 5.42 6.58
N GLU A 94 -25.20 4.93 6.25
CA GLU A 94 -26.27 5.78 5.69
C GLU A 94 -26.62 6.96 6.61
N ARG A 95 -26.71 6.70 7.93
CA ARG A 95 -27.00 7.73 8.92
C ARG A 95 -25.91 8.81 8.91
N GLN A 96 -24.64 8.39 8.94
CA GLN A 96 -23.51 9.31 8.96
C GLN A 96 -23.38 10.11 7.66
N VAL A 97 -23.59 9.48 6.50
CA VAL A 97 -23.58 10.15 5.20
C VAL A 97 -24.66 11.23 5.12
N LYS A 98 -25.87 10.93 5.60
CA LYS A 98 -26.98 11.89 5.63
C LYS A 98 -26.71 13.04 6.59
N GLU A 99 -26.26 12.74 7.80
CA GLU A 99 -25.91 13.75 8.82
C GLU A 99 -24.80 14.69 8.37
N ALA A 100 -23.81 14.19 7.63
CA ALA A 100 -22.70 14.97 7.10
C ALA A 100 -23.04 15.74 5.81
N GLY A 101 -24.21 15.51 5.21
CA GLY A 101 -24.61 16.15 3.95
C GLY A 101 -23.87 15.62 2.71
N PHE A 102 -23.52 14.33 2.70
CA PHE A 102 -22.81 13.64 1.61
C PHE A 102 -23.72 12.72 0.78
N ALA A 103 -25.03 12.95 0.75
CA ALA A 103 -26.00 12.05 0.10
C ALA A 103 -25.68 11.76 -1.38
N ASP A 104 -25.21 12.77 -2.13
CA ASP A 104 -24.87 12.66 -3.56
C ASP A 104 -23.39 12.31 -3.82
N ALA A 105 -22.61 12.07 -2.77
CA ALA A 105 -21.18 11.80 -2.89
C ALA A 105 -20.89 10.39 -3.39
N ALA A 106 -19.79 10.25 -4.15
CA ALA A 106 -19.32 8.94 -4.59
C ALA A 106 -18.82 8.12 -3.39
N ARG A 107 -19.15 6.83 -3.35
CA ARG A 107 -18.67 5.93 -2.30
C ARG A 107 -17.43 5.20 -2.76
N LEU A 108 -16.45 5.10 -1.87
CA LEU A 108 -15.19 4.42 -2.12
C LEU A 108 -14.93 3.42 -0.98
N PRO A 109 -15.13 2.11 -1.20
CA PRO A 109 -14.76 1.10 -0.23
C PRO A 109 -13.23 0.98 -0.19
N LEU A 110 -12.64 1.01 1.01
CA LEU A 110 -11.21 0.78 1.23
C LEU A 110 -11.00 -0.07 2.49
N PRO A 111 -9.91 -0.86 2.55
CA PRO A 111 -9.48 -1.49 3.79
C PRO A 111 -9.24 -0.44 4.89
N ALA A 112 -9.70 -0.72 6.10
CA ALA A 112 -9.65 0.25 7.20
C ALA A 112 -8.23 0.76 7.51
N GLY A 113 -7.25 -0.16 7.53
CA GLY A 113 -5.85 0.15 7.82
C GLY A 113 -5.18 1.08 6.82
N ASP A 114 -5.63 1.06 5.57
CA ASP A 114 -4.97 1.77 4.47
C ASP A 114 -5.71 3.05 4.07
N ALA A 115 -6.94 3.27 4.55
CA ALA A 115 -7.81 4.34 4.08
C ALA A 115 -7.14 5.73 4.11
N LEU A 116 -6.55 6.12 5.24
CA LEU A 116 -5.91 7.44 5.39
C LEU A 116 -4.62 7.57 4.55
N ALA A 117 -3.79 6.52 4.50
CA ALA A 117 -2.57 6.50 3.71
C ALA A 117 -2.87 6.53 2.20
N TRP A 118 -3.92 5.82 1.79
CA TRP A 118 -4.38 5.78 0.41
C TRP A 118 -4.91 7.14 -0.03
N ILE A 119 -5.75 7.80 0.78
CA ILE A 119 -6.24 9.17 0.52
C ILE A 119 -5.05 10.10 0.33
N ARG A 120 -4.07 10.05 1.24
CA ARG A 120 -2.88 10.91 1.16
C ARG A 120 -2.10 10.72 -0.14
N THR A 121 -2.01 9.48 -0.63
CA THR A 121 -1.29 9.15 -1.86
C THR A 121 -2.05 9.62 -3.11
N HIS A 122 -3.38 9.63 -3.06
CA HIS A 122 -4.24 9.91 -4.22
C HIS A 122 -4.93 11.28 -4.16
N GLU A 123 -4.48 12.21 -3.30
CA GLU A 123 -5.14 13.53 -3.13
C GLU A 123 -5.33 14.32 -4.43
N ARG A 124 -4.45 14.11 -5.41
CA ARG A 124 -4.50 14.77 -6.72
C ARG A 124 -5.73 14.38 -7.54
N GLU A 125 -6.39 13.28 -7.21
CA GLU A 125 -7.59 12.83 -7.92
C GLU A 125 -8.83 13.68 -7.61
N TRP A 126 -8.84 14.45 -6.52
CA TRP A 126 -10.00 15.24 -6.11
C TRP A 126 -9.94 16.69 -6.53
N LYS A 127 -11.09 17.22 -6.92
CA LYS A 127 -11.25 18.66 -7.21
C LYS A 127 -10.87 19.51 -5.99
N PRO A 128 -10.38 20.74 -6.18
CA PRO A 128 -9.95 21.60 -5.07
C PRO A 128 -11.02 21.81 -4.00
N GLU A 129 -12.29 21.87 -4.41
CA GLU A 129 -13.45 22.07 -3.53
C GLU A 129 -14.06 20.78 -2.97
N ALA A 130 -13.50 19.61 -3.31
CA ALA A 130 -14.03 18.34 -2.87
C ALA A 130 -13.83 18.14 -1.37
N ARG A 131 -14.88 17.69 -0.69
CA ARG A 131 -14.85 17.28 0.71
C ARG A 131 -14.79 15.77 0.81
N LEU A 132 -14.08 15.27 1.81
CA LEU A 132 -13.90 13.84 2.04
C LEU A 132 -14.48 13.46 3.41
N LEU A 133 -15.29 12.40 3.43
CA LEU A 133 -15.81 11.82 4.66
C LEU A 133 -15.31 10.39 4.78
N VAL A 134 -14.60 10.06 5.85
CA VAL A 134 -14.05 8.72 6.10
C VAL A 134 -14.84 8.08 7.24
N LEU A 135 -15.42 6.92 6.97
CA LEU A 135 -16.35 6.22 7.85
C LEU A 135 -15.87 4.80 8.18
N GLY A 136 -15.95 4.41 9.45
CA GLY A 136 -15.80 3.02 9.90
C GLY A 136 -14.74 2.82 10.99
N ASP A 137 -14.28 1.59 11.18
CA ASP A 137 -13.29 1.22 12.21
C ASP A 137 -11.86 1.58 11.76
N ILE A 138 -11.60 2.87 11.54
CA ILE A 138 -10.33 3.37 11.03
C ILE A 138 -9.31 3.43 12.17
N PRO A 139 -8.19 2.71 12.09
CA PRO A 139 -7.13 2.83 13.08
C PRO A 139 -6.51 4.23 13.01
N MET A 140 -6.44 4.90 14.16
CA MET A 140 -5.83 6.22 14.24
C MET A 140 -4.31 6.09 14.23
N PRO A 141 -3.59 6.65 13.24
CA PRO A 141 -2.14 6.65 13.25
C PRO A 141 -1.60 7.58 14.36
N ALA A 142 -0.41 7.27 14.87
CA ALA A 142 0.24 8.09 15.91
C ALA A 142 0.48 9.54 15.45
N ALA A 143 0.74 9.72 14.15
CA ALA A 143 0.76 11.02 13.49
C ALA A 143 -0.29 11.05 12.38
N LEU A 144 -1.25 11.97 12.48
CA LEU A 144 -2.23 12.21 11.43
C LEU A 144 -1.55 12.75 10.17
N PRO A 145 -1.74 12.14 8.99
CA PRO A 145 -1.28 12.72 7.75
C PRO A 145 -1.87 14.12 7.55
N GLN A 146 -1.06 15.04 7.05
CA GLN A 146 -1.58 16.34 6.62
C GLN A 146 -2.25 16.18 5.27
N PHE A 147 -3.54 16.53 5.21
CA PHE A 147 -4.34 16.48 3.99
C PHE A 147 -4.48 17.86 3.38
N VAL A 148 -4.47 17.93 2.04
CA VAL A 148 -4.78 19.14 1.26
C VAL A 148 -6.28 19.41 1.26
N HIS A 149 -7.10 18.35 1.21
CA HIS A 149 -8.55 18.43 1.20
C HIS A 149 -9.13 18.35 2.63
N PRO A 150 -10.30 18.95 2.90
CA PRO A 150 -10.98 18.78 4.16
C PRO A 150 -11.45 17.33 4.33
N VAL A 151 -10.81 16.62 5.24
CA VAL A 151 -11.12 15.23 5.62
C VAL A 151 -11.85 15.23 6.97
N GLU A 152 -13.11 14.81 6.96
CA GLU A 152 -13.87 14.53 8.17
C GLU A 152 -13.78 13.03 8.46
N LEU A 153 -13.30 12.66 9.65
CA LEU A 153 -13.19 11.28 10.08
C LEU A 153 -14.27 10.99 11.12
N ARG A 154 -15.11 9.99 10.86
CA ARG A 154 -16.05 9.44 11.83
C ARG A 154 -15.73 7.97 12.05
N THR A 155 -15.17 7.67 13.21
CA THR A 155 -14.72 6.32 13.54
C THR A 155 -15.79 5.55 14.31
N LEU A 156 -16.05 4.31 13.90
CA LEU A 156 -16.80 3.33 14.67
C LEU A 156 -15.79 2.32 15.23
N ALA A 157 -15.18 2.65 16.37
CA ALA A 157 -14.23 1.76 17.02
C ALA A 157 -14.93 0.44 17.37
N ARG A 158 -14.48 -0.67 16.80
CA ARG A 158 -14.98 -1.97 17.23
C ARG A 158 -14.45 -2.20 18.65
N PRO A 159 -15.31 -2.59 19.61
CA PRO A 159 -14.83 -2.96 20.94
C PRO A 159 -13.86 -4.12 20.78
N ALA A 160 -12.60 -3.89 21.18
CA ALA A 160 -11.58 -4.90 21.12
C ALA A 160 -12.00 -6.08 22.01
N THR A 161 -11.91 -7.29 21.46
CA THR A 161 -12.23 -8.50 22.21
C THR A 161 -11.27 -8.62 23.39
N PRO A 162 -11.76 -8.72 24.63
CA PRO A 162 -10.89 -8.91 25.76
C PRO A 162 -10.08 -10.19 25.59
N SER A 163 -8.76 -10.10 25.72
CA SER A 163 -7.86 -11.26 25.65
C SER A 163 -6.96 -11.30 26.88
N GLU A 164 -6.64 -12.50 27.34
CA GLU A 164 -5.70 -12.72 28.42
C GLU A 164 -4.37 -13.16 27.82
N VAL A 165 -3.28 -12.45 28.11
CA VAL A 165 -1.92 -12.82 27.74
C VAL A 165 -1.15 -13.17 28.99
N ARG A 166 -0.54 -14.37 29.02
CA ARG A 166 0.24 -14.85 30.17
C ARG A 166 1.72 -14.64 29.97
N VAL A 167 2.33 -13.93 30.91
CA VAL A 167 3.75 -13.60 30.90
C VAL A 167 4.42 -14.19 32.13
N ALA A 168 5.48 -14.95 31.95
CA ALA A 168 6.32 -15.41 33.05
C ALA A 168 7.56 -14.53 33.16
N ILE A 169 7.85 -14.00 34.34
CA ILE A 169 9.06 -13.22 34.61
C ILE A 169 9.97 -14.03 35.52
N VAL A 170 11.07 -14.51 34.95
CA VAL A 170 12.07 -15.31 35.67
C VAL A 170 13.26 -14.43 36.01
N GLY A 171 13.49 -14.22 37.32
CA GLY A 171 14.53 -13.34 37.85
C GLY A 171 14.01 -11.97 38.30
N GLU A 172 14.90 -11.11 38.78
CA GLU A 172 14.55 -9.80 39.32
C GLU A 172 14.35 -8.78 38.19
N ALA A 173 13.15 -8.72 37.61
CA ALA A 173 12.82 -7.80 36.53
C ALA A 173 11.69 -6.83 36.93
N GLY A 174 11.91 -6.04 37.99
CA GLY A 174 10.88 -5.18 38.59
C GLY A 174 10.31 -4.09 37.68
N LEU A 175 11.08 -3.62 36.69
CA LEU A 175 10.57 -2.68 35.67
C LEU A 175 9.58 -3.36 34.71
N TRP A 176 9.83 -4.61 34.33
CA TRP A 176 8.90 -5.38 33.50
C TRP A 176 7.56 -5.61 34.20
N ARG A 177 7.59 -5.98 35.49
CA ARG A 177 6.37 -6.12 36.30
C ARG A 177 5.55 -4.83 36.31
N ARG A 178 6.21 -3.69 36.54
CA ARG A 178 5.56 -2.38 36.53
C ARG A 178 4.98 -2.02 35.17
N MET A 179 5.73 -2.28 34.08
CA MET A 179 5.27 -2.04 32.73
C MET A 179 4.00 -2.86 32.41
N PHE A 180 3.99 -4.16 32.68
CA PHE A 180 2.82 -5.00 32.43
C PHE A 180 1.63 -4.65 33.34
N ALA A 181 1.87 -4.28 34.59
CA ALA A 181 0.82 -3.82 35.50
C ALA A 181 0.21 -2.48 35.08
N ALA A 182 0.98 -1.63 34.39
CA ALA A 182 0.52 -0.35 33.88
C ALA A 182 -0.28 -0.46 32.56
N LEU A 183 -0.29 -1.64 31.91
CA LEU A 183 -1.07 -1.86 30.70
C LEU A 183 -2.56 -1.87 31.04
N THR A 184 -3.25 -0.80 30.65
CA THR A 184 -4.70 -0.68 30.72
C THR A 184 -5.28 -0.85 29.32
N GLY A 185 -6.14 -1.83 29.12
CA GLY A 185 -6.73 -2.07 27.81
C GLY A 185 -7.58 -3.34 27.75
N PRO A 186 -8.05 -3.70 26.55
CA PRO A 186 -8.79 -4.96 26.31
C PRO A 186 -7.91 -6.19 26.55
N VAL A 187 -6.60 -6.05 26.43
CA VAL A 187 -5.64 -7.13 26.73
C VAL A 187 -5.29 -7.09 28.20
N ARG A 188 -5.67 -8.13 28.94
CA ARG A 188 -5.27 -8.33 30.34
C ARG A 188 -3.99 -9.14 30.39
N VAL A 189 -2.94 -8.56 30.96
CA VAL A 189 -1.67 -9.27 31.16
C VAL A 189 -1.66 -9.92 32.55
N VAL A 190 -1.48 -11.24 32.59
CA VAL A 190 -1.30 -12.00 33.83
C VAL A 190 0.17 -12.34 33.97
N VAL A 191 0.80 -11.80 35.01
CA VAL A 191 2.23 -11.99 35.29
C VAL A 191 2.40 -13.10 36.33
N GLU A 192 3.20 -14.10 36.00
CA GLU A 192 3.52 -15.25 36.85
C GLU A 192 5.04 -15.31 37.11
N ASP A 193 5.44 -15.87 38.26
CA ASP A 193 6.87 -15.98 38.63
C ASP A 193 7.55 -17.20 37.97
N ALA A 194 6.76 -18.15 37.49
CA ALA A 194 7.23 -19.36 36.85
C ALA A 194 6.44 -19.63 35.56
N PRO A 195 7.10 -20.06 34.48
CA PRO A 195 6.43 -20.38 33.23
C PRO A 195 5.62 -21.68 33.35
N ASN A 196 4.47 -21.71 32.67
CA ASN A 196 3.59 -22.86 32.55
C ASN A 196 3.22 -23.12 31.08
N ALA A 197 2.40 -24.14 30.83
CA ALA A 197 2.01 -24.54 29.48
C ALA A 197 1.20 -23.49 28.71
N LYS A 198 0.65 -22.47 29.38
CA LYS A 198 -0.11 -21.37 28.77
C LYS A 198 0.69 -20.08 28.66
N THR A 199 1.96 -20.06 29.09
CA THR A 199 2.81 -18.88 29.00
C THR A 199 3.11 -18.56 27.53
N GLU A 200 2.75 -17.35 27.10
CA GLU A 200 2.98 -16.88 25.74
C GLU A 200 4.32 -16.15 25.60
N LEU A 201 4.72 -15.43 26.66
CA LEU A 201 5.96 -14.69 26.74
C LEU A 201 6.72 -15.04 28.02
N ILE A 202 8.00 -15.38 27.88
CA ILE A 202 8.93 -15.50 29.01
C ILE A 202 9.90 -14.32 29.00
N VAL A 203 9.94 -13.55 30.08
CA VAL A 203 11.00 -12.57 30.35
C VAL A 203 12.07 -13.25 31.18
N TRP A 204 13.26 -13.43 30.61
CA TRP A 204 14.38 -14.11 31.24
C TRP A 204 15.43 -13.08 31.67
N ASN A 205 15.50 -12.86 32.99
CA ASN A 205 16.53 -12.03 33.63
C ASN A 205 17.41 -12.88 34.55
N LYS A 206 18.08 -13.88 33.96
CA LYS A 206 19.09 -14.70 34.62
C LYS A 206 20.29 -14.88 33.69
N PRO A 207 21.52 -14.89 34.23
CA PRO A 207 22.71 -15.14 33.43
C PRO A 207 22.81 -16.62 33.00
N GLU A 208 22.16 -17.54 33.72
CA GLU A 208 22.15 -18.95 33.34
C GLU A 208 21.22 -19.21 32.15
N ALA A 209 21.61 -20.17 31.30
CA ALA A 209 20.77 -20.62 30.20
C ALA A 209 19.47 -21.28 30.72
N PRO A 210 18.32 -21.06 30.06
CA PRO A 210 17.06 -21.65 30.49
C PRO A 210 17.06 -23.19 30.36
N PRO A 211 16.31 -23.91 31.21
CA PRO A 211 16.19 -25.37 31.14
C PRO A 211 15.79 -25.86 29.75
N ALA A 212 16.43 -26.91 29.23
CA ALA A 212 16.23 -27.40 27.86
C ALA A 212 14.80 -27.82 27.52
N SER A 213 13.97 -28.16 28.51
CA SER A 213 12.55 -28.51 28.35
C SER A 213 11.63 -27.29 28.23
N LEU A 214 12.10 -26.10 28.60
CA LEU A 214 11.28 -24.90 28.64
C LEU A 214 11.02 -24.36 27.23
N ARG A 215 9.75 -24.13 26.91
CA ARG A 215 9.25 -23.68 25.61
C ARG A 215 8.19 -22.60 25.83
N ALA A 216 8.23 -21.56 25.00
CA ALA A 216 7.18 -20.54 24.89
C ALA A 216 7.27 -19.92 23.49
N PRO A 217 6.16 -19.45 22.91
CA PRO A 217 6.18 -18.80 21.60
C PRO A 217 7.19 -17.64 21.53
N LEU A 218 7.21 -16.80 22.57
CA LEU A 218 8.02 -15.58 22.63
C LEU A 218 8.91 -15.55 23.87
N TRP A 219 10.12 -15.02 23.70
CA TRP A 219 11.09 -14.85 24.76
C TRP A 219 11.68 -13.45 24.70
N TRP A 220 11.71 -12.78 25.84
CA TRP A 220 12.48 -11.56 26.03
C TRP A 220 13.66 -11.83 26.95
N VAL A 221 14.87 -11.55 26.49
CA VAL A 221 16.11 -11.88 27.20
C VAL A 221 16.87 -10.60 27.50
N LEU A 222 17.20 -10.42 28.78
CA LEU A 222 17.95 -9.25 29.25
C LEU A 222 19.47 -9.47 29.13
N ASP A 223 19.93 -10.71 29.27
CA ASP A 223 21.34 -11.08 29.07
C ASP A 223 21.50 -11.99 27.85
N ALA A 224 22.03 -11.42 26.76
CA ALA A 224 22.23 -12.15 25.51
C ALA A 224 23.25 -13.30 25.65
N ALA A 225 24.13 -13.28 26.66
CA ALA A 225 25.11 -14.36 26.87
C ALA A 225 24.45 -15.69 27.22
N ALA A 226 23.26 -15.67 27.82
CA ALA A 226 22.49 -16.87 28.14
C ALA A 226 21.91 -17.59 26.90
N PHE A 227 21.95 -16.94 25.72
CA PHE A 227 21.33 -17.42 24.48
C PHE A 227 22.29 -17.28 23.29
N PRO A 228 23.08 -18.33 22.99
CA PRO A 228 24.08 -18.31 21.91
C PRO A 228 23.50 -17.93 20.53
N GLU A 229 22.24 -18.27 20.27
CA GLU A 229 21.52 -17.92 19.03
C GLU A 229 21.43 -16.40 18.79
N LEU A 230 21.54 -15.57 19.83
CA LEU A 230 21.50 -14.12 19.72
C LEU A 230 22.84 -13.50 19.26
N ALA A 231 23.96 -14.23 19.33
CA ALA A 231 25.27 -13.70 18.98
C ALA A 231 25.35 -13.24 17.50
N GLN A 232 24.66 -13.97 16.61
CA GLN A 232 24.60 -13.68 15.17
C GLN A 232 23.20 -13.24 14.71
N ALA A 233 22.32 -12.88 15.66
CA ALA A 233 20.96 -12.46 15.38
C ALA A 233 20.90 -11.17 14.57
N LYS A 234 19.92 -11.10 13.65
CA LYS A 234 19.56 -9.89 12.92
C LYS A 234 19.03 -8.84 13.89
N ALA A 235 19.34 -7.58 13.62
CA ALA A 235 18.83 -6.43 14.37
C ALA A 235 17.89 -5.61 13.49
N VAL A 236 16.72 -5.26 14.03
CA VAL A 236 15.75 -4.34 13.41
C VAL A 236 15.38 -3.34 14.50
N ASP A 237 15.55 -2.04 14.21
CA ASP A 237 15.20 -0.94 15.11
C ASP A 237 15.72 -1.11 16.55
N GLY A 238 16.99 -1.55 16.68
CA GLY A 238 17.63 -1.74 17.98
C GLY A 238 17.17 -2.97 18.78
N ILE A 239 16.35 -3.84 18.18
CA ILE A 239 15.94 -5.14 18.74
C ILE A 239 16.61 -6.25 17.95
N ARG A 240 17.36 -7.13 18.64
CA ARG A 240 17.94 -8.33 18.03
C ARG A 240 17.01 -9.50 18.23
N TYR A 241 16.87 -10.33 17.19
CA TYR A 241 16.02 -11.51 17.28
C TYR A 241 16.58 -12.73 16.55
N ALA A 242 16.28 -13.91 17.10
CA ALA A 242 16.56 -15.21 16.51
C ALA A 242 15.40 -16.17 16.75
N ASP A 243 15.12 -17.02 15.76
CA ASP A 243 14.19 -18.14 15.93
C ASP A 243 14.98 -19.36 16.41
N SER A 244 14.52 -20.00 17.49
CA SER A 244 15.17 -21.16 18.10
C SER A 244 14.18 -22.30 18.30
N ALA A 245 14.67 -23.49 18.67
CA ALA A 245 13.82 -24.60 19.09
C ALA A 245 12.96 -24.29 20.33
N ARG A 246 13.28 -23.21 21.08
CA ARG A 246 12.54 -22.78 22.27
C ARG A 246 11.38 -21.84 21.97
N GLY A 247 11.41 -21.21 20.80
CA GLY A 247 10.57 -20.07 20.42
C GLY A 247 11.41 -18.95 19.81
N ARG A 248 10.75 -17.83 19.52
CA ARG A 248 11.40 -16.61 19.03
C ARG A 248 11.98 -15.83 20.21
N VAL A 249 13.27 -15.54 20.14
CA VAL A 249 14.03 -14.87 21.19
C VAL A 249 14.35 -13.45 20.78
N TRP A 250 14.10 -12.51 21.69
CA TRP A 250 14.32 -11.08 21.54
C TRP A 250 15.25 -10.53 22.62
N THR A 251 16.06 -9.54 22.26
CA THR A 251 16.84 -8.76 23.22
C THR A 251 16.98 -7.31 22.74
N SER A 252 16.94 -6.38 23.68
CA SER A 252 17.26 -4.98 23.45
C SER A 252 17.64 -4.33 24.77
N SER A 253 18.69 -3.50 24.75
CA SER A 253 19.08 -2.69 25.90
C SER A 253 18.14 -1.50 26.15
N ALA A 254 17.28 -1.17 25.19
CA ALA A 254 16.35 -0.04 25.28
C ALA A 254 15.03 -0.39 25.99
N TRP A 255 14.81 -1.68 26.28
CA TRP A 255 13.60 -2.19 26.92
C TRP A 255 13.89 -2.83 28.29
N PRO A 256 13.00 -2.69 29.27
CA PRO A 256 11.80 -1.86 29.24
C PRO A 256 12.17 -0.39 29.48
N PRO A 257 11.48 0.58 28.86
CA PRO A 257 11.78 1.99 29.07
C PRO A 257 11.59 2.38 30.54
N ALA A 258 12.59 3.06 31.11
CA ALA A 258 12.58 3.44 32.52
C ALA A 258 11.65 4.64 32.82
N ASP A 259 11.40 5.50 31.83
CA ASP A 259 10.61 6.72 31.97
C ASP A 259 9.78 7.01 30.68
N PRO A 260 8.79 7.92 30.75
CA PRO A 260 7.96 8.25 29.60
C PRO A 260 8.72 8.84 28.40
N ALA A 261 9.84 9.54 28.62
CA ALA A 261 10.63 10.11 27.54
C ALA A 261 11.46 9.03 26.81
N ALA A 262 11.94 8.01 27.51
CA ALA A 262 12.54 6.82 26.93
C ALA A 262 11.49 6.02 26.14
N ALA A 263 10.27 5.89 26.67
CA ALA A 263 9.18 5.22 25.96
C ALA A 263 8.79 5.94 24.66
N ARG A 264 8.70 7.28 24.66
CA ARG A 264 8.43 8.05 23.43
C ARG A 264 9.52 7.87 22.37
N ARG A 265 10.79 7.88 22.76
CA ARG A 265 11.93 7.65 21.86
C ARG A 265 11.96 6.27 21.21
N LEU A 266 11.20 5.30 21.73
CA LEU A 266 11.04 3.98 21.10
C LEU A 266 9.95 3.96 20.01
N LEU A 267 9.08 4.99 19.98
CA LEU A 267 7.95 5.09 19.05
C LEU A 267 8.16 6.13 17.94
N GLU A 268 9.12 7.04 18.13
CA GLU A 268 9.56 8.07 17.17
C GLU A 268 10.68 7.55 16.27
#